data_AF-A0A1H3GSG6-F1
#
_entry.id   AF-A0A1H3GSG6-F1
#
_cell.length_a   1.000
_cell.length_b   1.000
_cell.length_c   1.000
_cell.angle_alpha   90.00
_cell.angle_beta   90.00
_cell.angle_gamma   90.00
#
_symmetry.space_group_name_H-M   'P 1'
#
loop_
_entity.id
_entity.type
_entity.pdbx_description
1 polymer ?
#
loop_
_entity_poly.entity_id
_entity_poly.type
_entity_poly.pdbx_seq_one_letter_code
_entity_poly.pdbx_strand_id
1 'polypeptide(L)'
;MNRSLMQMRRPATQAAFGLILSAALLSVAPAHACPNGPDGHGPRMDVGAQVETMTKQLNLTEAQQQQVRAVLEKTREAQMQLRQQNRVQIDAILTDEQKAKRTERQAKAVNRQVERMTDRLDLSSEQADQLRALFTEQRQTHALSPAQMHEKLSAILSAEQLAEFEQGRGNGQRGGSGHAGCNY
;
A
#
# COMPACT_ATOMS: atom_id res chain seq x y z
N MET A 1 51.70 -4.79 -35.97
CA MET A 1 52.24 -5.78 -35.01
C MET A 1 51.15 -6.12 -34.00
N ASN A 2 50.86 -7.42 -33.91
CA ASN A 2 50.13 -8.16 -32.87
C ASN A 2 48.62 -7.93 -32.64
N ARG A 3 47.87 -8.69 -33.46
CA ARG A 3 46.55 -9.30 -33.17
C ARG A 3 46.59 -10.11 -31.87
N SER A 4 45.54 -10.02 -31.05
CA SER A 4 45.13 -11.13 -30.19
C SER A 4 43.61 -11.13 -30.02
N LEU A 5 42.94 -11.91 -30.87
CA LEU A 5 41.51 -12.21 -30.81
C LEU A 5 41.34 -13.49 -29.99
N MET A 6 41.00 -13.37 -28.71
CA MET A 6 40.55 -14.51 -27.90
C MET A 6 39.07 -14.79 -28.18
N GLN A 7 38.83 -15.67 -29.16
CA GLN A 7 37.54 -16.30 -29.36
C GLN A 7 37.31 -17.34 -28.25
N MET A 8 36.48 -17.01 -27.25
CA MET A 8 35.94 -18.01 -26.34
C MET A 8 34.78 -18.74 -27.02
N ARG A 9 35.07 -19.96 -27.48
CA ARG A 9 34.08 -20.97 -27.86
C ARG A 9 33.30 -21.39 -26.62
N ARG A 10 31.99 -21.09 -26.58
CA ARG A 10 31.07 -21.69 -25.60
C ARG A 10 30.47 -22.97 -26.21
N PRO A 11 30.49 -24.10 -25.50
CA PRO A 11 29.89 -25.34 -25.99
C PRO A 11 28.37 -25.22 -26.02
N ALA A 12 27.80 -25.46 -27.20
CA ALA A 12 26.38 -25.66 -27.41
C ALA A 12 25.96 -26.98 -26.75
N THR A 13 25.29 -26.91 -25.61
CA THR A 13 24.55 -28.05 -25.04
C THR A 13 23.08 -27.86 -25.41
N GLN A 14 22.70 -28.57 -26.48
CA GLN A 14 21.32 -28.83 -26.83
C GLN A 14 20.73 -29.76 -25.77
N ALA A 15 19.73 -29.28 -25.02
CA ALA A 15 18.82 -30.12 -24.28
C ALA A 15 17.40 -29.78 -24.76
N ALA A 16 17.01 -30.43 -25.85
CA ALA A 16 15.65 -30.47 -26.33
C ALA A 16 14.85 -31.43 -25.43
N PHE A 17 14.20 -30.89 -24.40
CA PHE A 17 13.12 -31.58 -23.72
C PHE A 17 11.80 -30.92 -24.14
N GLY A 18 11.17 -31.58 -25.11
CA GLY A 18 9.79 -31.30 -25.48
C GLY A 18 8.88 -31.68 -24.32
N LEU A 19 8.25 -30.68 -23.71
CA LEU A 19 7.01 -30.85 -22.97
C LEU A 19 5.90 -30.26 -23.82
N ILE A 20 5.13 -31.18 -24.42
CA ILE A 20 3.85 -30.93 -25.04
C ILE A 20 2.94 -30.40 -23.94
N LEU A 21 2.80 -29.08 -23.87
CA LEU A 21 1.79 -28.43 -23.03
C LEU A 21 0.47 -28.51 -23.79
N SER A 22 -0.30 -29.55 -23.50
CA SER A 22 -1.66 -29.71 -23.98
C SER A 22 -2.48 -28.46 -23.67
N ALA A 23 -2.96 -27.80 -24.73
CA ALA A 23 -3.89 -26.69 -24.66
C ALA A 23 -5.26 -27.21 -24.18
N ALA A 24 -5.45 -27.27 -22.86
CA ALA A 24 -6.78 -27.32 -22.29
C ALA A 24 -7.41 -25.94 -22.50
N LEU A 25 -8.42 -25.89 -23.38
CA LEU A 25 -9.35 -24.78 -23.53
C LEU A 25 -9.97 -24.48 -22.16
N LEU A 26 -9.38 -23.53 -21.44
CA LEU A 26 -10.00 -22.89 -20.30
C LEU A 26 -11.18 -22.10 -20.85
N SER A 27 -12.37 -22.66 -20.69
CA SER A 27 -13.62 -21.93 -20.69
C SER A 27 -13.44 -20.77 -19.70
N VAL A 28 -13.23 -19.57 -20.23
CA VAL A 28 -13.27 -18.35 -19.44
C VAL A 28 -14.72 -18.18 -19.03
N ALA A 29 -15.10 -18.81 -17.92
CA ALA A 29 -16.28 -18.38 -17.19
C ALA A 29 -16.05 -16.88 -16.94
N PRO A 30 -16.99 -16.00 -17.33
CA PRO A 30 -16.89 -14.60 -16.97
C PRO A 30 -16.93 -14.58 -15.45
N ALA A 31 -15.74 -14.44 -14.84
CA ALA A 31 -15.63 -14.08 -13.45
C ALA A 31 -16.44 -12.80 -13.34
N HIS A 32 -17.64 -12.93 -12.75
CA HIS A 32 -18.43 -11.78 -12.36
C HIS A 32 -17.57 -11.11 -11.30
N ALA A 33 -16.72 -10.21 -11.75
CA ALA A 33 -16.08 -9.23 -10.91
C ALA A 33 -17.24 -8.45 -10.32
N CYS A 34 -17.72 -8.91 -9.15
CA CYS A 34 -18.55 -8.08 -8.29
C CYS A 34 -17.82 -6.73 -8.27
N PRO A 35 -18.45 -5.66 -8.76
CA PRO A 35 -17.80 -4.37 -8.84
C PRO A 35 -17.30 -4.08 -7.44
N ASN A 36 -15.97 -4.14 -7.30
CA ASN A 36 -15.29 -3.83 -6.05
C ASN A 36 -15.90 -2.51 -5.59
N GLY A 37 -16.66 -2.55 -4.50
CA GLY A 37 -17.21 -1.35 -3.90
C GLY A 37 -16.07 -0.34 -3.74
N PRO A 38 -16.32 0.95 -3.97
CA PRO A 38 -15.27 1.99 -4.07
C PRO A 38 -14.34 2.10 -2.85
N ASP A 39 -14.61 1.40 -1.76
CA ASP A 39 -13.92 1.52 -0.47
C ASP A 39 -13.28 0.21 0.04
N GLY A 40 -13.02 -0.76 -0.85
CA GLY A 40 -12.38 -2.05 -0.52
C GLY A 40 -10.89 -1.98 -0.09
N HIS A 41 -10.47 -0.95 0.62
CA HIS A 41 -9.15 -0.89 1.26
C HIS A 41 -9.29 -1.39 2.70
N GLY A 42 -9.31 -2.71 2.86
CA GLY A 42 -9.14 -3.31 4.18
C GLY A 42 -7.88 -2.76 4.86
N PRO A 43 -7.87 -2.64 6.21
CA PRO A 43 -6.71 -2.17 6.93
C PRO A 43 -5.48 -2.97 6.48
N ARG A 44 -4.42 -2.25 6.07
CA ARG A 44 -3.15 -2.88 5.71
C ARG A 44 -2.63 -3.60 6.95
N MET A 45 -2.84 -4.90 7.00
CA MET A 45 -2.34 -5.73 8.10
C MET A 45 -0.82 -5.60 8.12
N ASP A 46 -0.27 -5.38 9.32
CA ASP A 46 1.16 -5.49 9.52
C ASP A 46 1.62 -6.92 9.18
N VAL A 47 2.81 -7.07 8.61
CA VAL A 47 3.33 -8.39 8.20
C VAL A 47 3.41 -9.33 9.40
N GLY A 48 3.81 -8.82 10.57
CA GLY A 48 3.85 -9.59 11.81
C GLY A 48 2.47 -10.10 12.21
N ALA A 49 1.47 -9.21 12.24
CA ALA A 49 0.09 -9.58 12.55
C ALA A 49 -0.51 -10.58 11.54
N GLN A 50 -0.17 -10.45 10.26
CA GLN A 50 -0.59 -11.38 9.22
C GLN A 50 0.05 -12.76 9.41
N VAL A 51 1.36 -12.81 9.68
CA VAL A 51 2.07 -14.07 9.97
C VAL A 51 1.52 -14.73 11.23
N GLU A 52 1.25 -13.98 12.30
CA GLU A 52 0.66 -14.51 13.52
C GLU A 52 -0.73 -15.11 13.26
N THR A 53 -1.55 -14.45 12.45
CA THR A 53 -2.88 -14.94 12.07
C THR A 53 -2.77 -16.26 11.30
N MET A 54 -1.89 -16.32 10.29
CA MET A 54 -1.65 -17.56 9.53
C MET A 54 -1.06 -18.67 10.41
N THR A 55 -0.19 -18.31 11.36
CA THR A 55 0.39 -19.25 12.33
C THR A 55 -0.70 -19.91 13.16
N LYS A 56 -1.64 -19.13 13.70
CA LYS A 56 -2.76 -19.65 14.50
C LYS A 56 -3.70 -20.53 13.67
N GLN A 57 -3.94 -20.17 12.41
CA GLN A 57 -4.88 -20.90 11.54
C GLN A 57 -4.29 -22.18 10.96
N LEU A 58 -2.98 -22.20 10.67
CA LEU A 58 -2.31 -23.28 9.94
C LEU A 58 -1.28 -24.04 10.78
N ASN A 59 -1.09 -23.65 12.05
CA ASN A 59 -0.11 -24.21 12.98
C ASN A 59 1.32 -24.22 12.39
N LEU A 60 1.75 -23.09 11.84
CA LEU A 60 3.06 -22.97 11.19
C LEU A 60 4.21 -23.14 12.19
N THR A 61 5.23 -23.92 11.80
CA THR A 61 6.48 -24.03 12.56
C THR A 61 7.28 -22.73 12.48
N GLU A 62 8.23 -22.50 13.40
CA GLU A 62 9.06 -21.29 13.41
C GLU A 62 9.81 -21.08 12.07
N ALA A 63 10.34 -22.17 11.50
CA ALA A 63 11.01 -22.12 10.20
C ALA A 63 10.05 -21.70 9.08
N GLN A 64 8.81 -22.21 9.08
CA GLN A 64 7.78 -21.80 8.12
C GLN A 64 7.36 -20.35 8.32
N GLN A 65 7.20 -19.89 9.58
CA GLN A 65 6.87 -18.50 9.88
C GLN A 65 7.92 -17.52 9.34
N GLN A 66 9.20 -17.84 9.51
CA GLN A 66 10.30 -17.04 8.97
C GLN A 66 10.26 -16.98 7.43
N GLN A 67 10.02 -18.11 6.77
CA GLN A 67 9.88 -18.15 5.30
C GLN A 67 8.69 -17.31 4.82
N VAL A 68 7.54 -17.44 5.47
CA VAL A 68 6.33 -16.68 5.12
C VAL A 68 6.55 -15.19 5.34
N ARG A 69 7.18 -14.80 6.46
CA ARG A 69 7.54 -13.40 6.74
C ARG A 69 8.42 -12.82 5.63
N ALA A 70 9.48 -13.53 5.24
CA ALA A 70 10.38 -13.08 4.18
C ALA A 70 9.66 -12.93 2.83
N VAL A 71 8.73 -13.84 2.49
CA VAL A 71 7.92 -13.74 1.27
C VAL A 71 7.02 -12.51 1.32
N LEU A 72 6.31 -12.28 2.43
CA LEU A 72 5.41 -11.12 2.57
C LEU A 72 6.15 -9.79 2.53
N GLU A 73 7.31 -9.68 3.17
CA GLU A 73 8.17 -8.49 3.12
C GLU A 73 8.62 -8.20 1.69
N LYS A 74 9.14 -9.21 0.99
CA LYS A 74 9.54 -9.09 -0.42
C LYS A 74 8.36 -8.68 -1.32
N THR A 75 7.19 -9.27 -1.11
CA THR A 75 5.97 -8.89 -1.85
C THR A 75 5.58 -7.44 -1.56
N ARG A 76 5.65 -7.00 -0.30
CA ARG A 76 5.37 -5.62 0.09
C ARG A 76 6.32 -4.64 -0.60
N GLU A 77 7.62 -4.91 -0.60
CA GLU A 77 8.62 -4.10 -1.31
C GLU A 77 8.35 -4.00 -2.80
N ALA A 78 8.11 -5.14 -3.46
CA ALA A 78 7.79 -5.19 -4.89
C ALA A 78 6.51 -4.38 -5.21
N GLN A 79 5.48 -4.48 -4.37
CA GLN A 79 4.27 -3.67 -4.51
C GLN A 79 4.53 -2.17 -4.33
N MET A 80 5.40 -1.78 -3.40
CA MET A 80 5.77 -0.36 -3.22
C MET A 80 6.50 0.18 -4.46
N GLN A 81 7.47 -0.58 -4.98
CA GLN A 81 8.18 -0.23 -6.21
C GLN A 81 7.23 -0.10 -7.40
N LEU A 82 6.33 -1.07 -7.58
CA LEU A 82 5.34 -1.04 -8.65
C LEU A 82 4.41 0.18 -8.53
N ARG A 83 3.93 0.51 -7.33
CA ARG A 83 3.11 1.71 -7.11
C ARG A 83 3.88 2.99 -7.46
N GLN A 84 5.17 3.06 -7.14
CA GLN A 84 6.00 4.22 -7.46
C GLN A 84 6.22 4.36 -8.97
N GLN A 85 6.53 3.25 -9.65
CA GLN A 85 6.67 3.23 -11.11
C GLN A 85 5.37 3.65 -11.80
N ASN A 86 4.23 3.09 -11.39
CA ASN A 86 2.93 3.44 -11.93
C ASN A 86 2.60 4.92 -11.73
N ARG A 87 2.98 5.52 -10.60
CA ARG A 87 2.79 6.96 -10.37
C ARG A 87 3.61 7.80 -11.32
N VAL A 88 4.90 7.49 -11.50
CA VAL A 88 5.77 8.20 -12.45
C VAL A 88 5.20 8.12 -13.86
N GLN A 89 4.73 6.94 -14.27
CA GLN A 89 4.08 6.76 -15.58
C GLN A 89 2.78 7.57 -15.70
N ILE A 90 1.93 7.57 -14.67
CA ILE A 90 0.70 8.38 -14.65
C ILE A 90 1.06 9.86 -14.71
N ASP A 91 2.02 10.35 -13.93
CA ASP A 91 2.40 11.75 -13.91
C ASP A 91 3.02 12.22 -15.23
N ALA A 92 3.66 11.31 -15.98
CA ALA A 92 4.18 11.59 -17.31
C ALA A 92 3.07 11.80 -18.36
N ILE A 93 1.90 11.19 -18.20
CA ILE A 93 0.77 11.33 -19.16
C ILE A 93 -0.21 12.45 -18.78
N LEU A 94 -0.13 12.98 -17.56
CA LEU A 94 -1.01 14.06 -17.12
C LEU A 94 -0.54 15.42 -17.67
N THR A 95 -1.49 16.23 -18.11
CA THR A 95 -1.25 17.64 -18.45
C THR A 95 -1.02 18.48 -17.19
N ASP A 96 -0.45 19.67 -17.34
CA ASP A 96 -0.20 20.58 -16.21
C ASP A 96 -1.50 20.98 -15.50
N GLU A 97 -2.58 21.21 -16.25
CA GLU A 97 -3.91 21.49 -15.69
C GLU A 97 -4.44 20.31 -14.87
N GLN A 98 -4.25 19.07 -15.35
CA GLN A 98 -4.66 17.87 -14.63
C GLN A 98 -3.83 17.65 -13.36
N LYS A 99 -2.51 17.94 -13.41
CA LYS A 99 -1.61 17.92 -12.24
C LYS A 99 -2.02 18.96 -11.21
N ALA A 100 -2.38 20.17 -11.63
CA ALA A 100 -2.90 21.21 -10.75
C ALA A 100 -4.19 20.75 -10.06
N LYS A 101 -5.15 20.21 -10.81
CA LYS A 101 -6.42 19.68 -10.27
C LYS A 101 -6.21 18.48 -9.34
N ARG A 102 -5.18 17.65 -9.56
CA ARG A 102 -4.81 16.57 -8.64
C ARG A 102 -4.26 17.15 -7.32
N THR A 103 -3.37 18.13 -7.42
CA THR A 103 -2.77 18.81 -6.26
C THR A 103 -3.82 19.52 -5.40
N GLU A 104 -4.75 20.24 -6.03
CA GLU A 104 -5.87 20.89 -5.34
C GLU A 104 -6.74 19.88 -4.59
N ARG A 105 -7.11 18.77 -5.23
CA ARG A 105 -7.88 17.69 -4.58
C ARG A 105 -7.14 17.08 -3.41
N GLN A 106 -5.81 16.90 -3.52
CA GLN A 106 -4.99 16.40 -2.42
C GLN A 106 -4.95 17.40 -1.25
N ALA A 107 -4.75 18.69 -1.51
CA ALA A 107 -4.77 19.73 -0.49
C ALA A 107 -6.12 19.78 0.23
N LYS A 108 -7.23 19.74 -0.51
CA LYS A 108 -8.58 19.69 0.06
C LYS A 108 -8.81 18.46 0.94
N ALA A 109 -8.30 17.29 0.53
CA ALA A 109 -8.39 16.06 1.32
C ALA A 109 -7.59 16.15 2.63
N VAL A 110 -6.39 16.75 2.59
CA VAL A 110 -5.58 17.01 3.78
C VAL A 110 -6.29 17.98 4.71
N ASN A 111 -6.79 19.12 4.21
CA ASN A 111 -7.50 20.10 5.02
C ASN A 111 -8.70 19.48 5.74
N ARG A 112 -9.56 18.75 5.02
CA ARG A 112 -10.69 18.04 5.62
C ARG A 112 -10.27 17.01 6.67
N GLN A 113 -9.13 16.35 6.48
CA GLN A 113 -8.61 15.39 7.45
C GLN A 113 -8.13 16.09 8.72
N VAL A 114 -7.42 17.21 8.57
CA VAL A 114 -6.94 18.03 9.70
C VAL A 114 -8.12 18.67 10.44
N GLU A 115 -9.13 19.20 9.74
CA GLU A 115 -10.36 19.73 10.34
C GLU A 115 -11.03 18.69 11.24
N ARG A 116 -11.27 17.47 10.73
CA ARG A 116 -11.84 16.38 11.55
C ARG A 116 -10.98 16.01 12.75
N MET A 117 -9.65 16.09 12.63
CA MET A 117 -8.75 15.84 13.76
C MET A 117 -8.75 16.99 14.76
N THR A 118 -8.90 18.23 14.28
CA THR A 118 -9.00 19.45 15.08
C THR A 118 -10.26 19.39 15.93
N ASP A 119 -11.40 19.11 15.32
CA ASP A 119 -12.69 18.99 16.02
C ASP A 119 -12.68 17.85 17.05
N ARG A 120 -11.97 16.75 16.75
CA ARG A 120 -11.94 15.57 17.62
C ARG A 120 -10.99 15.71 18.79
N LEU A 121 -9.78 16.23 18.55
CA LEU A 121 -8.69 16.25 19.53
C LEU A 121 -8.47 17.65 20.14
N ASP A 122 -9.35 18.60 19.82
CA ASP A 122 -9.26 20.01 20.20
C ASP A 122 -7.86 20.59 19.91
N LEU A 123 -7.43 20.48 18.65
CA LEU A 123 -6.08 20.90 18.26
C LEU A 123 -5.95 22.42 18.26
N SER A 124 -4.83 22.93 18.77
CA SER A 124 -4.46 24.32 18.56
C SER A 124 -4.21 24.63 17.08
N SER A 125 -4.28 25.90 16.69
CA SER A 125 -4.01 26.33 15.31
C SER A 125 -2.60 25.95 14.85
N GLU A 126 -1.61 26.05 15.74
CA GLU A 126 -0.22 25.68 15.45
C GLU A 126 -0.09 24.16 15.20
N GLN A 127 -0.69 23.32 16.05
CA GLN A 127 -0.71 21.87 15.84
C GLN A 127 -1.42 21.49 14.54
N ALA A 128 -2.53 22.16 14.21
CA ALA A 128 -3.25 21.93 12.97
C ALA A 128 -2.40 22.26 11.73
N ASP A 129 -1.60 23.34 11.78
CA ASP A 129 -0.68 23.72 10.72
C ASP A 129 0.48 22.71 10.58
N GLN A 130 1.05 22.25 11.69
CA GLN A 130 2.10 21.22 11.70
C GLN A 130 1.58 19.89 11.12
N LEU A 131 0.37 19.47 11.48
CA LEU A 131 -0.27 18.29 10.91
C LEU A 131 -0.57 18.45 9.43
N ARG A 132 -1.02 19.64 9.00
CA ARG A 132 -1.25 19.93 7.58
C ARG A 132 0.04 19.78 6.78
N ALA A 133 1.15 20.31 7.28
CA ALA A 133 2.46 20.15 6.68
C ALA A 133 2.88 18.66 6.62
N LEU A 134 2.75 17.94 7.73
CA LEU A 134 3.09 16.52 7.83
C LEU A 134 2.30 15.64 6.84
N PHE A 135 0.98 15.81 6.77
CA PHE A 135 0.14 15.04 5.84
C PHE A 135 0.36 15.44 4.38
N THR A 136 0.72 16.69 4.11
CA THR A 136 1.10 17.14 2.77
C THR A 136 2.41 16.48 2.35
N GLU A 137 3.44 16.50 3.20
CA GLU A 137 4.71 15.80 2.99
C GLU A 137 4.47 14.31 2.70
N GLN A 138 3.67 13.65 3.54
CA GLN A 138 3.38 12.22 3.38
C GLN A 138 2.65 11.88 2.08
N ARG A 139 1.81 12.77 1.56
CA ARG A 139 1.13 12.57 0.27
C ARG A 139 2.02 12.87 -0.93
N GLN A 140 3.01 13.74 -0.78
CA GLN A 140 3.92 14.08 -1.87
C GLN A 140 5.04 13.06 -1.98
N THR A 141 5.70 12.74 -0.87
CA THR A 141 6.86 11.85 -0.87
C THR A 141 6.47 10.39 -0.76
N HIS A 142 5.37 10.08 -0.06
CA HIS A 142 5.00 8.72 0.34
C HIS A 142 6.14 7.93 1.00
N ALA A 143 7.13 8.64 1.54
CA ALA A 143 8.36 8.05 2.04
C ALA A 143 8.24 7.68 3.52
N LEU A 144 7.30 8.28 4.26
CA LEU A 144 7.18 7.99 5.69
C LEU A 144 6.51 6.64 5.89
N SER A 145 7.25 5.75 6.54
CA SER A 145 6.69 4.52 7.09
C SER A 145 5.62 4.84 8.15
N PRO A 146 4.69 3.91 8.44
CA PRO A 146 3.73 4.11 9.53
C PRO A 146 4.37 4.46 10.88
N ALA A 147 5.54 3.89 11.19
CA ALA A 147 6.29 4.17 12.41
C ALA A 147 6.82 5.60 12.44
N GLN A 148 7.46 6.07 11.36
CA GLN A 148 7.92 7.46 11.25
C GLN A 148 6.75 8.45 11.29
N MET A 149 5.60 8.07 10.73
CA MET A 149 4.39 8.89 10.82
C MET A 149 3.92 9.02 12.27
N HIS A 150 3.93 7.92 13.01
CA HIS A 150 3.58 7.91 14.44
C HIS A 150 4.55 8.74 15.27
N GLU A 151 5.85 8.62 15.03
CA GLU A 151 6.89 9.42 15.67
C GLU A 151 6.70 10.93 15.39
N LYS A 152 6.47 11.32 14.13
CA LYS A 152 6.20 12.72 13.81
C LYS A 152 4.88 13.22 14.43
N LEU A 153 3.86 12.37 14.57
CA LEU A 153 2.63 12.74 15.27
C LEU A 153 2.84 12.94 16.78
N SER A 154 3.62 12.07 17.43
CA SER A 154 3.84 12.17 18.88
C SER A 154 4.65 13.41 19.27
N ALA A 155 5.42 13.98 18.33
CA ALA A 155 6.07 15.26 18.51
C ALA A 155 5.12 16.47 18.43
N ILE A 156 3.98 16.33 17.75
CA ILE A 156 3.00 17.41 17.53
C ILE A 156 1.87 17.34 18.56
N LEU A 157 1.40 16.13 18.86
CA LEU A 157 0.27 15.88 19.75
C LEU A 157 0.75 15.74 21.20
N SER A 158 -0.07 16.20 22.13
CA SER A 158 0.12 15.84 23.55
C SER A 158 -0.11 14.35 23.78
N ALA A 159 0.37 13.82 24.91
CA ALA A 159 0.18 12.41 25.26
C ALA A 159 -1.32 12.01 25.33
N GLU A 160 -2.18 12.90 25.84
CA GLU A 160 -3.62 12.68 25.93
C GLU A 160 -4.27 12.64 24.54
N GLN A 161 -3.96 13.62 23.68
CA GLN A 161 -4.44 13.66 22.30
C GLN A 161 -3.95 12.47 21.47
N LEU A 162 -2.72 12.01 21.70
CA LEU A 162 -2.16 10.85 21.02
C LEU A 162 -2.89 9.56 21.43
N ALA A 163 -3.17 9.38 22.72
CA ALA A 163 -3.93 8.24 23.22
C ALA A 163 -5.35 8.20 22.64
N GLU A 164 -6.04 9.35 22.61
CA GLU A 164 -7.36 9.46 21.98
C GLU A 164 -7.30 9.18 20.47
N PHE A 165 -6.26 9.69 19.79
CA PHE A 165 -6.05 9.42 18.37
C PHE A 165 -5.91 7.93 18.06
N GLU A 166 -5.17 7.19 18.89
CA GLU A 166 -4.98 5.75 18.78
C GLU A 166 -6.27 4.99 19.07
N GLN A 167 -7.03 5.37 20.10
CA GLN A 167 -8.30 4.75 20.43
C GLN A 167 -9.33 4.91 19.29
N GLY A 168 -9.35 6.09 18.65
CA GLY A 168 -10.22 6.37 17.51
C GLY A 168 -9.95 5.52 16.26
N ARG A 169 -8.79 4.88 16.13
CA ARG A 169 -8.49 3.98 15.00
C ARG A 169 -9.17 2.61 15.11
N GLY A 170 -9.50 2.14 16.32
CA GLY A 170 -10.13 0.84 16.54
C GLY A 170 -11.64 0.80 16.32
N ASN A 171 -12.32 1.94 16.49
CA ASN A 171 -13.79 1.98 16.61
C ASN A 171 -14.54 2.20 15.28
N GLY A 172 -13.86 2.59 14.20
CA GLY A 172 -14.50 2.89 12.91
C GLY A 172 -15.02 1.69 12.12
N GLN A 173 -14.66 0.46 12.47
CA GLN A 173 -14.97 -0.74 11.68
C GLN A 173 -16.38 -1.32 11.93
N ARG A 174 -17.12 -0.85 12.94
CA ARG A 174 -18.38 -1.50 13.39
C ARG A 174 -19.69 -0.79 13.04
N GLY A 175 -19.68 0.40 12.43
CA GLY A 175 -20.89 1.20 12.19
C GLY A 175 -21.54 1.12 10.80
N GLY A 176 -20.96 0.38 9.86
CA GLY A 176 -21.28 0.50 8.42
C GLY A 176 -22.15 -0.59 7.79
N SER A 177 -22.83 -1.45 8.55
CA SER A 177 -23.80 -2.41 7.99
C SER A 177 -25.16 -1.77 7.69
N GLY A 178 -25.16 -0.54 7.19
CA GLY A 178 -26.32 0.08 6.56
C GLY A 178 -26.53 -0.60 5.21
N HIS A 179 -27.20 -1.74 5.24
CA HIS A 179 -27.73 -2.47 4.10
C HIS A 179 -28.71 -1.55 3.36
N ALA A 180 -28.18 -0.64 2.53
CA ALA A 180 -28.97 0.06 1.53
C ALA A 180 -29.40 -1.02 0.54
N GLY A 181 -30.66 -1.42 0.65
CA GLY A 181 -31.29 -2.32 -0.29
C GLY A 181 -31.09 -1.80 -1.70
N CYS A 182 -30.27 -2.51 -2.46
CA CYS A 182 -30.33 -2.48 -3.91
C CYS A 182 -31.69 -3.07 -4.28
N ASN A 183 -32.71 -2.22 -4.39
CA ASN A 183 -33.92 -2.58 -5.13
C ASN A 183 -33.53 -2.58 -6.62
N TYR A 184 -33.83 -3.73 -7.23
CA TYR A 184 -33.53 -4.14 -8.60
C TYR A 184 -33.97 -3.14 -9.68
#